data_AF-A0A1E3B8E5-F1
#
_entry.id   AF-A0A1E3B8E5-F1
#
_cell.length_a   1.000
_cell.length_b   1.000
_cell.length_c   1.000
_cell.angle_alpha   90.00
_cell.angle_beta   90.00
_cell.angle_gamma   90.00
#
_symmetry.space_group_name_H-M   'P 1'
#
loop_
_entity.id
_entity.type
_entity.pdbx_description
1 polymer ?
#
loop_
_entity_poly.entity_id
_entity_poly.type
_entity_poly.pdbx_seq_one_letter_code
_entity_poly.pdbx_strand_id
1 'polypeptide(L)'
;MGSRTITGFDVQGMLLYSIAVYWCNEAQNGTVLLDEAIQLGLKLGMNRKEFAMLHGQNKPVLEESWRRTWWFFYVTDAHIAGSTHTFPFRTSNINITVDLPCEEQEYHYGNIPPAKSIEDYDNREFADDELQFSSYAELIGLTRGIERALLLGSTADVQLYKSMCVNADTSVRAWHALLPTSKRRLIRSDGSVDEVMFKALFIMHTYTVEIHRPLSTLASSPIEAVTRCAPLAPSEHLQESDKAASELHTVKCLSAIENLGHLLTLPTNLNAHSPFLICMIANVTIAHLSACRYILQGERLATSREKIRLTMGTLKILKRFSEHWILGKRTYREIGMIAREILPLTAVSATVPANTNLSQPDEPLMNFDFSAPSDDPFSNIIKTIQASS
;
A
#
# COMPACT_ATOMS: atom_id res chain seq x y z
N MET A 1 -21.63 -41.87 -5.73
CA MET A 1 -21.64 -40.41 -5.56
C MET A 1 -20.93 -39.80 -6.75
N GLY A 2 -21.62 -39.04 -7.61
CA GLY A 2 -20.98 -38.40 -8.76
C GLY A 2 -19.99 -37.35 -8.30
N SER A 3 -18.76 -37.38 -8.83
CA SER A 3 -17.76 -36.36 -8.56
C SER A 3 -18.27 -35.02 -9.10
N ARG A 4 -18.49 -34.04 -8.21
CA ARG A 4 -18.87 -32.68 -8.60
C ARG A 4 -17.77 -32.10 -9.47
N THR A 5 -18.11 -31.62 -10.67
CA THR A 5 -17.17 -30.90 -11.53
C THR A 5 -16.80 -29.57 -10.89
N ILE A 6 -15.50 -29.33 -10.74
CA ILE A 6 -14.96 -28.09 -10.20
C ILE A 6 -15.00 -27.01 -11.28
N THR A 7 -15.42 -25.81 -10.90
CA THR A 7 -15.64 -24.65 -11.79
C THR A 7 -14.89 -23.41 -11.30
N GLY A 8 -14.81 -22.36 -12.13
CA GLY A 8 -14.24 -21.07 -11.72
C GLY A 8 -14.95 -20.43 -10.52
N PHE A 9 -16.24 -20.73 -10.30
CA PHE A 9 -16.97 -20.25 -9.13
C PHE A 9 -16.49 -20.90 -7.82
N ASP A 10 -16.07 -22.17 -7.87
CA ASP A 10 -15.48 -22.84 -6.71
C ASP A 10 -14.16 -22.15 -6.33
N VAL A 11 -13.36 -21.75 -7.34
CA VAL A 11 -12.13 -20.98 -7.16
C VAL A 11 -12.40 -19.61 -6.53
N GLN A 12 -13.38 -18.86 -7.04
CA GLN A 12 -13.79 -17.58 -6.44
C GLN A 12 -14.25 -17.73 -4.99
N GLY A 13 -15.05 -18.76 -4.71
CA GLY A 13 -15.51 -19.07 -3.35
C GLY A 13 -14.36 -19.37 -2.40
N MET A 14 -13.39 -20.20 -2.82
CA MET A 14 -12.20 -20.52 -2.03
C MET A 14 -11.31 -19.30 -1.79
N LEU A 15 -11.15 -18.41 -2.78
CA LEU A 15 -10.39 -17.17 -2.63
C LEU A 15 -11.03 -16.24 -1.60
N LEU A 16 -12.34 -16.02 -1.65
CA LEU A 16 -13.03 -15.18 -0.67
C LEU A 16 -12.98 -15.80 0.73
N TYR A 17 -13.15 -17.13 0.81
CA TYR A 17 -13.09 -17.86 2.07
C TYR A 17 -11.69 -17.81 2.71
N SER A 18 -10.62 -17.94 1.93
CA SER A 18 -9.25 -17.88 2.44
C SER A 18 -8.93 -16.52 3.06
N ILE A 19 -9.38 -15.42 2.43
CA ILE A 19 -9.28 -14.06 2.97
C ILE A 19 -10.06 -13.95 4.28
N ALA A 20 -11.29 -14.48 4.32
CA ALA A 20 -12.11 -14.42 5.52
C ALA A 20 -11.44 -15.16 6.70
N VAL A 21 -10.98 -16.39 6.48
CA VAL A 21 -10.26 -17.21 7.48
C VAL A 21 -8.99 -16.49 7.94
N TYR A 22 -8.22 -15.90 7.01
CA TYR A 22 -7.03 -15.12 7.35
C TYR A 22 -7.35 -14.00 8.35
N TRP A 23 -8.40 -13.23 8.08
CA TRP A 23 -8.80 -12.09 8.92
C TRP A 23 -9.59 -12.48 10.19
N CYS A 24 -10.07 -13.72 10.28
CA CYS A 24 -10.59 -14.35 11.51
C CYS A 24 -9.48 -14.77 12.50
N ASN A 25 -8.23 -14.30 12.31
CA ASN A 25 -7.06 -14.62 13.14
C ASN A 25 -6.56 -16.07 12.96
N GLU A 26 -6.88 -16.70 11.84
CA GLU A 26 -6.34 -18.00 11.42
C GLU A 26 -5.41 -17.85 10.20
N ALA A 27 -4.50 -16.87 10.25
CA ALA A 27 -3.65 -16.47 9.12
C ALA A 27 -2.86 -17.62 8.46
N GLN A 28 -2.45 -18.64 9.23
CA GLN A 28 -1.78 -19.82 8.65
C GLN A 28 -2.74 -20.64 7.80
N ASN A 29 -3.93 -20.94 8.33
CA ASN A 29 -4.97 -21.70 7.62
C ASN A 29 -5.46 -20.92 6.40
N GLY A 30 -5.68 -19.60 6.54
CA GLY A 30 -6.05 -18.72 5.42
C GLY A 30 -5.01 -18.75 4.31
N THR A 31 -3.71 -18.74 4.66
CA THR A 31 -2.62 -18.85 3.68
C THR A 31 -2.60 -20.22 2.98
N VAL A 32 -2.84 -21.31 3.71
CA VAL A 32 -2.95 -22.66 3.12
C VAL A 32 -4.14 -22.74 2.14
N LEU A 33 -5.31 -22.24 2.54
CA LEU A 33 -6.50 -22.19 1.69
C LEU A 33 -6.28 -21.32 0.43
N LEU A 34 -5.53 -20.23 0.56
CA LEU A 34 -5.17 -19.40 -0.59
C LEU A 34 -4.27 -20.16 -1.56
N ASP A 35 -3.27 -20.88 -1.06
CA ASP A 35 -2.41 -21.73 -1.89
C ASP A 35 -3.23 -22.80 -2.62
N GLU A 36 -4.11 -23.51 -1.92
CA GLU A 36 -5.02 -24.48 -2.54
C GLU A 36 -5.90 -23.85 -3.62
N ALA A 37 -6.42 -22.64 -3.39
CA ALA A 37 -7.22 -21.91 -4.36
C ALA A 37 -6.40 -21.49 -5.60
N ILE A 38 -5.15 -21.05 -5.41
CA ILE A 38 -4.21 -20.74 -6.50
C ILE A 38 -3.92 -22.00 -7.32
N GLN A 39 -3.59 -23.12 -6.67
CA GLN A 39 -3.34 -24.40 -7.36
C GLN A 39 -4.56 -24.86 -8.15
N LEU A 40 -5.77 -24.65 -7.61
CA LEU A 40 -7.00 -24.96 -8.32
C LEU A 40 -7.22 -24.05 -9.54
N GLY A 41 -7.01 -22.74 -9.39
CA GLY A 41 -7.06 -21.79 -10.51
C GLY A 41 -6.07 -22.12 -11.62
N LEU A 42 -4.83 -22.49 -11.24
CA LEU A 42 -3.81 -22.96 -12.18
C LEU A 42 -4.21 -24.25 -12.90
N LYS A 43 -4.78 -25.21 -12.18
CA LYS A 43 -5.27 -26.47 -12.76
C LYS A 43 -6.39 -26.24 -13.78
N LEU A 44 -7.24 -25.25 -13.54
CA LEU A 44 -8.27 -24.83 -14.49
C LEU A 44 -7.71 -23.99 -15.64
N GLY A 45 -6.49 -23.46 -15.52
CA GLY A 45 -5.85 -22.60 -16.52
C GLY A 45 -6.24 -21.13 -16.42
N MET A 46 -6.74 -20.67 -15.26
CA MET A 46 -7.20 -19.29 -15.05
C MET A 46 -6.10 -18.24 -15.24
N ASN A 47 -4.82 -18.64 -15.18
CA ASN A 47 -3.67 -17.78 -15.48
C ASN A 47 -3.42 -17.53 -16.97
N ARG A 48 -4.25 -18.12 -17.84
CA ARG A 48 -4.12 -18.00 -19.29
C ARG A 48 -5.32 -17.26 -19.89
N LYS A 49 -5.09 -16.40 -20.88
CA LYS A 49 -6.15 -15.62 -21.54
C LYS A 49 -7.29 -16.48 -22.08
N GLU A 50 -6.99 -17.70 -22.54
CA GLU A 50 -7.95 -18.60 -23.15
C GLU A 50 -9.05 -19.04 -22.18
N PHE A 51 -8.76 -19.09 -20.87
CA PHE A 51 -9.73 -19.50 -19.86
C PHE A 51 -10.95 -18.59 -19.85
N ALA A 52 -10.73 -17.26 -19.89
CA ALA A 52 -11.81 -16.30 -19.89
C ALA A 52 -12.72 -16.52 -21.10
N MET A 53 -12.15 -16.66 -22.29
CA MET A 53 -12.90 -16.88 -23.54
C MET A 53 -13.69 -18.20 -23.54
N LEU A 54 -13.07 -19.30 -23.11
CA LEU A 54 -13.69 -20.63 -23.12
C LEU A 54 -14.81 -20.77 -22.08
N HIS A 55 -14.68 -20.12 -20.92
CA HIS A 55 -15.61 -20.22 -19.81
C HIS A 55 -16.53 -18.99 -19.65
N GLY A 56 -16.39 -18.00 -20.53
CA GLY A 56 -17.18 -16.77 -20.56
C GLY A 56 -18.60 -16.93 -21.13
N GLN A 57 -18.86 -18.02 -21.86
CA GLN A 57 -20.15 -18.27 -22.51
C GLN A 57 -20.63 -17.12 -23.41
N ASN A 58 -19.68 -16.44 -24.08
CA ASN A 58 -19.92 -15.22 -24.87
C ASN A 58 -20.56 -14.07 -24.07
N LYS A 59 -20.37 -14.03 -22.75
CA LYS A 59 -20.81 -12.95 -21.87
C LYS A 59 -19.59 -12.14 -21.44
N PRO A 60 -19.38 -10.92 -21.97
CA PRO A 60 -18.20 -10.11 -21.66
C PRO A 60 -17.99 -9.88 -20.16
N VAL A 61 -19.07 -9.72 -19.41
CA VAL A 61 -19.03 -9.56 -17.94
C VAL A 61 -18.46 -10.81 -17.25
N LEU A 62 -18.80 -12.00 -17.73
CA LEU A 62 -18.29 -13.24 -17.14
C LEU A 62 -16.81 -13.43 -17.48
N GLU A 63 -16.41 -13.12 -18.71
CA GLU A 63 -15.00 -13.12 -19.13
C GLU A 63 -14.16 -12.16 -18.28
N GLU A 64 -14.67 -10.95 -18.03
CA GLU A 64 -14.05 -9.95 -17.17
C GLU A 64 -13.95 -10.45 -15.72
N SER A 65 -14.99 -11.12 -15.21
CA SER A 65 -14.96 -11.73 -13.88
C SER A 65 -13.83 -12.76 -13.74
N TRP A 66 -13.58 -13.56 -14.79
CA TRP A 66 -12.48 -14.52 -14.81
C TRP A 66 -11.11 -13.85 -14.82
N ARG A 67 -10.92 -12.82 -15.66
CA ARG A 67 -9.68 -12.02 -15.68
C ARG A 67 -9.39 -11.41 -14.29
N ARG A 68 -10.41 -10.76 -13.70
CA ARG A 68 -10.33 -10.16 -12.37
C ARG A 68 -10.02 -11.18 -11.28
N THR A 69 -10.55 -12.40 -11.37
CA THR A 69 -10.28 -13.46 -10.39
C THR A 69 -8.80 -13.82 -10.33
N TRP A 70 -8.16 -14.02 -11.49
CA TRP A 70 -6.72 -14.32 -11.52
C TRP A 70 -5.87 -13.17 -10.98
N TRP A 71 -6.15 -11.94 -11.42
CA TRP A 71 -5.43 -10.78 -10.91
C TRP A 71 -5.67 -10.52 -9.42
N PHE A 72 -6.85 -10.87 -8.91
CA PHE A 72 -7.14 -10.79 -7.49
C PHE A 72 -6.36 -11.82 -6.67
N PHE A 73 -6.08 -13.02 -7.20
CA PHE A 73 -5.10 -13.95 -6.59
C PHE A 73 -3.73 -13.30 -6.49
N TYR A 74 -3.22 -12.84 -7.64
CA TYR A 74 -1.88 -12.27 -7.75
C TYR A 74 -1.67 -11.12 -6.76
N VAL A 75 -2.62 -10.18 -6.73
CA VAL A 75 -2.59 -9.04 -5.81
C VAL A 75 -2.75 -9.49 -4.34
N THR A 76 -3.63 -10.45 -4.03
CA THR A 76 -3.85 -10.90 -2.64
C THR A 76 -2.65 -11.66 -2.08
N ASP A 77 -2.02 -12.52 -2.87
CA ASP A 77 -0.84 -13.27 -2.50
C ASP A 77 0.35 -12.33 -2.26
N ALA A 78 0.54 -11.31 -3.11
CA ALA A 78 1.53 -10.26 -2.89
C ALA A 78 1.30 -9.48 -1.58
N HIS A 79 0.04 -9.17 -1.21
CA HIS A 79 -0.27 -8.51 0.06
C HIS A 79 0.09 -9.34 1.29
N ILE A 80 -0.23 -10.64 1.24
CA ILE A 80 0.09 -11.55 2.35
C ILE A 80 1.61 -11.68 2.47
N ALA A 81 2.31 -11.92 1.35
CA ALA A 81 3.76 -12.05 1.35
C ALA A 81 4.48 -10.79 1.86
N GLY A 82 3.99 -9.60 1.51
CA GLY A 82 4.49 -8.34 2.07
C GLY A 82 4.21 -8.19 3.56
N SER A 83 3.10 -8.73 4.07
CA SER A 83 2.79 -8.70 5.51
C SER A 83 3.55 -9.76 6.31
N THR A 84 4.02 -10.83 5.67
CA THR A 84 4.73 -11.94 6.33
C THR A 84 6.22 -12.00 6.02
N HIS A 85 6.73 -11.08 5.19
CA HIS A 85 8.11 -11.04 4.72
C HIS A 85 8.55 -12.31 3.99
N THR A 86 7.64 -12.92 3.22
CA THR A 86 7.87 -14.22 2.54
C THR A 86 7.93 -14.06 1.02
N PHE A 87 8.84 -13.23 0.52
CA PHE A 87 9.12 -13.10 -0.91
C PHE A 87 10.12 -14.17 -1.41
N PRO A 88 10.03 -14.62 -2.67
CA PRO A 88 8.95 -14.36 -3.64
C PRO A 88 7.63 -15.03 -3.22
N PHE A 89 6.50 -14.55 -3.74
CA PHE A 89 5.18 -15.09 -3.40
C PHE A 89 4.76 -16.23 -4.34
N ARG A 90 3.65 -16.93 -4.04
CA ARG A 90 3.26 -18.19 -4.72
C ARG A 90 2.94 -18.00 -6.20
N THR A 91 2.36 -16.86 -6.52
CA THR A 91 2.03 -16.46 -7.89
C THR A 91 3.20 -15.82 -8.64
N SER A 92 4.35 -15.67 -7.97
CA SER A 92 5.57 -15.20 -8.62
C SER A 92 6.13 -16.21 -9.61
N ASN A 93 6.77 -15.72 -10.67
CA ASN A 93 7.36 -16.52 -11.74
C ASN A 93 6.37 -17.44 -12.49
N ILE A 94 5.07 -17.29 -12.27
CA ILE A 94 4.05 -17.96 -13.07
C ILE A 94 3.93 -17.22 -14.40
N ASN A 95 3.89 -17.96 -15.51
CA ASN A 95 3.56 -17.37 -16.80
C ASN A 95 2.08 -16.96 -16.82
N ILE A 96 1.83 -15.65 -16.72
CA ILE A 96 0.49 -15.05 -16.73
C ILE A 96 0.27 -14.45 -18.11
N THR A 97 -0.72 -14.94 -18.85
CA THR A 97 -1.13 -14.35 -20.13
C THR A 97 -2.50 -13.67 -20.07
N VAL A 98 -3.11 -13.61 -18.88
CA VAL A 98 -4.41 -12.95 -18.66
C VAL A 98 -4.31 -11.46 -18.95
N ASP A 99 -5.22 -10.96 -19.79
CA ASP A 99 -5.32 -9.53 -20.07
C ASP A 99 -5.72 -8.71 -18.84
N LEU A 100 -5.43 -7.41 -18.87
CA LEU A 100 -5.64 -6.51 -17.75
C LEU A 100 -7.13 -6.16 -17.60
N PRO A 101 -7.65 -6.09 -16.36
CA PRO A 101 -9.05 -5.75 -16.10
C PRO A 101 -9.45 -4.35 -16.55
N CYS A 102 -10.74 -4.16 -16.82
CA CYS A 102 -11.33 -2.86 -17.14
C CYS A 102 -11.63 -2.03 -15.87
N GLU A 103 -12.19 -0.83 -16.02
CA GLU A 103 -12.61 0.01 -14.89
C GLU A 103 -13.75 -0.63 -14.09
N GLU A 104 -13.85 -0.24 -12.81
CA GLU A 104 -14.94 -0.72 -11.93
C GLU A 104 -16.32 -0.32 -12.45
N GLN A 105 -16.47 0.91 -12.96
CA GLN A 105 -17.75 1.37 -13.50
C GLN A 105 -18.12 0.60 -14.79
N GLU A 106 -17.16 0.34 -15.67
CA GLU A 106 -17.35 -0.46 -16.88
C GLU A 106 -17.84 -1.86 -16.54
N TYR A 107 -17.21 -2.51 -15.55
CA TYR A 107 -17.65 -3.81 -15.05
C TYR A 107 -19.04 -3.76 -14.41
N HIS A 108 -19.30 -2.75 -13.57
CA HIS A 108 -20.57 -2.59 -12.86
C HIS A 108 -21.76 -2.41 -13.82
N TYR A 109 -21.60 -1.60 -14.86
CA TYR A 109 -22.63 -1.38 -15.88
C TYR A 109 -22.67 -2.45 -16.98
N GLY A 110 -21.71 -3.38 -16.98
CA GLY A 110 -21.58 -4.43 -17.98
C GLY A 110 -21.06 -3.96 -19.35
N ASN A 111 -20.54 -2.73 -19.43
CA ASN A 111 -19.97 -2.14 -20.64
C ASN A 111 -18.49 -2.47 -20.73
N ILE A 112 -18.17 -3.74 -21.00
CA ILE A 112 -16.79 -4.23 -20.97
C ILE A 112 -16.05 -3.80 -22.26
N PRO A 113 -15.01 -2.96 -22.17
CA PRO A 113 -14.22 -2.58 -23.33
C PRO A 113 -13.33 -3.74 -23.80
N PRO A 114 -12.73 -3.65 -25.00
CA PRO A 114 -11.66 -4.55 -25.41
C PRO A 114 -10.54 -4.60 -24.35
N ALA A 115 -10.15 -5.81 -23.95
CA ALA A 115 -9.12 -6.00 -22.94
C ALA A 115 -7.74 -5.58 -23.49
N LYS A 116 -6.91 -5.00 -22.62
CA LYS A 116 -5.52 -4.63 -22.95
C LYS A 116 -4.57 -5.69 -22.42
N SER A 117 -3.58 -6.07 -23.20
CA SER A 117 -2.64 -7.10 -22.81
C SER A 117 -1.59 -6.58 -21.82
N ILE A 118 -0.90 -7.50 -21.17
CA ILE A 118 0.30 -7.19 -20.38
C ILE A 118 1.38 -6.55 -21.26
N GLU A 119 1.51 -6.97 -22.51
CA GLU A 119 2.48 -6.45 -23.46
C GLU A 119 2.20 -4.99 -23.81
N ASP A 120 0.93 -4.62 -24.00
CA ASP A 120 0.53 -3.22 -24.21
C ASP A 120 0.94 -2.34 -23.02
N TYR A 121 0.79 -2.86 -21.79
CA TYR A 121 1.16 -2.14 -20.58
C TYR A 121 2.67 -2.02 -20.39
N ASP A 122 3.40 -3.08 -20.70
CA ASP A 122 4.86 -3.14 -20.56
C ASP A 122 5.58 -2.28 -21.62
N ASN A 123 4.89 -1.84 -22.69
CA ASN A 123 5.43 -0.94 -23.72
C ASN A 123 4.78 0.46 -23.75
N ARG A 124 3.98 0.82 -22.73
CA ARG A 124 3.14 2.03 -22.74
C ARG A 124 3.89 3.35 -22.90
N GLU A 125 5.18 3.41 -22.52
CA GLU A 125 6.03 4.59 -22.68
C GLU A 125 6.40 4.89 -24.14
N PHE A 126 6.21 3.92 -25.04
CA PHE A 126 6.52 4.04 -26.47
C PHE A 126 5.25 4.10 -27.34
N ALA A 127 4.06 4.13 -26.73
CA ALA A 127 2.81 4.24 -27.45
C ALA A 127 2.62 5.66 -28.00
N ASP A 128 2.22 5.77 -29.27
CA ASP A 128 1.99 7.06 -29.95
C ASP A 128 0.80 7.83 -29.34
N ASP A 129 -0.20 7.11 -28.80
CA ASP A 129 -1.36 7.66 -28.09
C ASP A 129 -1.29 7.35 -26.59
N GLU A 130 -1.84 8.22 -25.74
CA GLU A 130 -1.96 7.98 -24.29
C GLU A 130 -2.95 6.84 -24.02
N LEU A 131 -2.45 5.60 -24.08
CA LEU A 131 -3.21 4.40 -23.74
C LEU A 131 -3.73 4.52 -22.31
N GLN A 132 -5.04 4.70 -22.16
CA GLN A 132 -5.67 4.78 -20.85
C GLN A 132 -5.80 3.37 -20.25
N PHE A 133 -5.09 3.14 -19.15
CA PHE A 133 -5.20 1.93 -18.35
C PHE A 133 -6.15 2.14 -17.17
N SER A 134 -6.85 1.06 -16.80
CA SER A 134 -7.79 1.10 -15.68
C SER A 134 -7.05 1.22 -14.35
N SER A 135 -7.75 1.63 -13.28
CA SER A 135 -7.14 1.62 -11.94
C SER A 135 -6.67 0.23 -11.52
N TYR A 136 -7.34 -0.83 -11.98
CA TYR A 136 -6.92 -2.22 -11.74
C TYR A 136 -5.63 -2.56 -12.48
N ALA A 137 -5.52 -2.17 -13.75
CA ALA A 137 -4.31 -2.34 -14.54
C ALA A 137 -3.11 -1.64 -13.87
N GLU A 138 -3.31 -0.42 -13.37
CA GLU A 138 -2.27 0.33 -12.64
C GLU A 138 -1.87 -0.34 -11.32
N LEU A 139 -2.85 -0.83 -10.53
CA LEU A 139 -2.57 -1.60 -9.31
C LEU A 139 -1.75 -2.86 -9.61
N ILE A 140 -2.10 -3.58 -10.68
CA ILE A 140 -1.37 -4.77 -11.13
C ILE A 140 0.05 -4.39 -11.58
N GLY A 141 0.17 -3.35 -12.38
CA GLY A 141 1.45 -2.86 -12.89
C GLY A 141 2.41 -2.44 -11.79
N LEU A 142 1.93 -1.69 -10.78
CA LEU A 142 2.68 -1.38 -9.57
C LEU A 142 3.14 -2.66 -8.86
N THR A 143 2.22 -3.60 -8.65
CA THR A 143 2.51 -4.87 -7.95
C THR A 143 3.58 -5.68 -8.69
N ARG A 144 3.49 -5.77 -10.02
CA ARG A 144 4.50 -6.42 -10.89
C ARG A 144 5.85 -5.72 -10.84
N GLY A 145 5.86 -4.38 -10.82
CA GLY A 145 7.09 -3.59 -10.71
C GLY A 145 7.81 -3.81 -9.37
N ILE A 146 7.05 -3.86 -8.28
CA ILE A 146 7.56 -4.18 -6.94
C ILE A 146 8.06 -5.63 -6.88
N GLU A 147 7.28 -6.58 -7.40
CA GLU A 147 7.70 -7.99 -7.46
C GLU A 147 9.04 -8.14 -8.16
N ARG A 148 9.20 -7.59 -9.37
CA ARG A 148 10.45 -7.66 -10.14
C ARG A 148 11.66 -7.17 -9.35
N ALA A 149 11.48 -6.10 -8.56
CA ALA A 149 12.55 -5.59 -7.69
C ALA A 149 12.85 -6.53 -6.52
N LEU A 150 11.83 -7.20 -5.97
CA LEU A 150 11.91 -8.08 -4.81
C LEU A 150 12.16 -9.56 -5.14
N LEU A 151 12.31 -9.94 -6.42
CA LEU A 151 12.46 -11.34 -6.85
C LEU A 151 13.65 -12.06 -6.19
N LEU A 152 14.69 -11.32 -5.80
CA LEU A 152 15.85 -11.85 -5.10
C LEU A 152 15.54 -12.32 -3.67
N GLY A 153 14.37 -11.94 -3.13
CA GLY A 153 13.89 -12.34 -1.81
C GLY A 153 14.65 -11.69 -0.66
N SER A 154 14.51 -12.26 0.53
CA SER A 154 15.28 -11.84 1.71
C SER A 154 16.75 -12.22 1.53
N THR A 155 17.63 -11.22 1.51
CA THR A 155 19.08 -11.40 1.38
C THR A 155 19.81 -10.72 2.53
N ALA A 156 20.82 -11.41 3.06
CA ALA A 156 21.78 -10.83 4.00
C ALA A 156 22.94 -10.10 3.29
N ASP A 157 23.03 -10.22 1.96
CA ASP A 157 24.02 -9.52 1.15
C ASP A 157 23.62 -8.04 0.99
N VAL A 158 24.45 -7.15 1.55
CA VAL A 158 24.26 -5.70 1.55
C VAL A 158 24.17 -5.15 0.12
N GLN A 159 25.05 -5.57 -0.79
CA GLN A 159 25.09 -5.02 -2.14
C GLN A 159 23.87 -5.46 -2.94
N LEU A 160 23.46 -6.71 -2.76
CA LEU A 160 22.24 -7.22 -3.39
C LEU A 160 21.00 -6.49 -2.86
N TYR A 161 20.94 -6.24 -1.55
CA TYR A 161 19.84 -5.51 -0.92
C TYR A 161 19.77 -4.05 -1.43
N LYS A 162 20.92 -3.36 -1.54
CA LYS A 162 20.96 -2.01 -2.12
C LYS A 162 20.50 -1.99 -3.57
N SER A 163 20.94 -2.94 -4.38
CA SER A 163 20.49 -3.06 -5.77
C SER A 163 18.98 -3.27 -5.85
N MET A 164 18.42 -4.11 -4.96
CA MET A 164 16.98 -4.29 -4.83
C MET A 164 16.26 -2.97 -4.50
N CYS A 165 16.76 -2.18 -3.54
CA CYS A 165 16.18 -0.87 -3.23
C CYS A 165 16.18 0.08 -4.44
N VAL A 166 17.31 0.19 -5.15
CA VAL A 166 17.44 1.05 -6.33
C VAL A 166 16.50 0.62 -7.45
N ASN A 167 16.36 -0.70 -7.68
CA ASN A 167 15.43 -1.24 -8.66
C ASN A 167 13.97 -0.96 -8.27
N ALA A 168 13.63 -1.11 -6.99
CA ALA A 168 12.29 -0.80 -6.49
C ALA A 168 11.95 0.68 -6.64
N ASP A 169 12.87 1.58 -6.27
CA ASP A 169 12.73 3.02 -6.48
C ASP A 169 12.49 3.35 -7.95
N THR A 170 13.27 2.75 -8.85
CA THR A 170 13.15 2.96 -10.29
C THR A 170 11.78 2.50 -10.79
N SER A 171 11.36 1.29 -10.44
CA SER A 171 10.05 0.74 -10.81
C SER A 171 8.90 1.61 -10.33
N VAL A 172 8.91 2.02 -9.06
CA VAL A 172 7.86 2.84 -8.45
C VAL A 172 7.80 4.25 -9.08
N ARG A 173 8.97 4.87 -9.29
CA ARG A 173 9.06 6.20 -9.90
C ARG A 173 8.62 6.19 -11.36
N ALA A 174 9.04 5.19 -12.13
CA ALA A 174 8.63 5.01 -13.52
C ALA A 174 7.11 4.76 -13.60
N TRP A 175 6.57 3.89 -12.74
CA TRP A 175 5.13 3.66 -12.64
C TRP A 175 4.37 4.97 -12.40
N HIS A 176 4.74 5.72 -11.36
CA HIS A 176 4.06 6.97 -11.01
C HIS A 176 4.19 8.04 -12.12
N ALA A 177 5.34 8.14 -12.79
CA ALA A 177 5.56 9.11 -13.87
C ALA A 177 4.71 8.81 -15.12
N LEU A 178 4.50 7.53 -15.40
CA LEU A 178 3.72 7.06 -16.54
C LEU A 178 2.22 6.94 -16.25
N LEU A 179 1.77 7.28 -15.04
CA LEU A 179 0.34 7.30 -14.72
C LEU A 179 -0.38 8.31 -15.64
N PRO A 180 -1.50 7.90 -16.27
CA PRO A 180 -2.31 8.82 -17.05
C PRO A 180 -2.91 9.89 -16.15
N THR A 181 -3.22 11.05 -16.73
CA THR A 181 -3.70 12.22 -15.97
C THR A 181 -4.96 11.91 -15.15
N SER A 182 -5.82 11.03 -15.68
CA SER A 182 -7.04 10.54 -15.03
C SER A 182 -6.77 9.77 -13.73
N LYS A 183 -5.61 9.13 -13.59
CA LYS A 183 -5.22 8.30 -12.43
C LYS A 183 -4.32 9.00 -11.43
N ARG A 184 -3.80 10.19 -11.77
CA ARG A 184 -3.07 11.06 -10.83
C ARG A 184 -3.98 11.71 -9.80
N ARG A 185 -5.28 11.86 -10.11
CA ARG A 185 -6.29 12.43 -9.20
C ARG A 185 -7.09 11.32 -8.54
N LEU A 186 -6.96 11.16 -7.23
CA LEU A 186 -7.72 10.18 -6.45
C LEU A 186 -9.20 10.53 -6.31
N ILE A 187 -9.51 11.83 -6.20
CA ILE A 187 -10.89 12.31 -6.10
C ILE A 187 -11.40 12.50 -7.52
N ARG A 188 -12.45 11.76 -7.86
CA ARG A 188 -13.15 11.87 -9.14
C ARG A 188 -13.97 13.15 -9.19
N SER A 189 -14.43 13.52 -10.40
CA SER A 189 -15.24 14.71 -10.62
C SER A 189 -16.57 14.71 -9.86
N ASP A 190 -17.08 13.53 -9.49
CA ASP A 190 -18.31 13.36 -8.69
C ASP A 190 -18.07 13.41 -7.17
N GLY A 191 -16.82 13.64 -6.74
CA GLY A 191 -16.42 13.65 -5.33
C GLY A 191 -16.15 12.27 -4.73
N SER A 192 -16.35 11.19 -5.48
CA SER A 192 -15.98 9.83 -5.05
C SER A 192 -14.47 9.62 -5.10
N VAL A 193 -13.96 8.70 -4.29
CA VAL A 193 -12.54 8.33 -4.31
C VAL A 193 -12.34 7.09 -5.18
N ASP A 194 -11.27 7.08 -5.95
CA ASP A 194 -10.80 5.89 -6.64
C ASP A 194 -10.16 4.91 -5.66
N GLU A 195 -10.97 3.97 -5.16
CA GLU A 195 -10.54 3.01 -4.14
C GLU A 195 -9.40 2.09 -4.58
N VAL A 196 -9.31 1.80 -5.88
CA VAL A 196 -8.26 0.93 -6.42
C VAL A 196 -6.94 1.68 -6.51
N MET A 197 -6.96 2.93 -6.98
CA MET A 197 -5.77 3.80 -6.95
C MET A 197 -5.38 4.20 -5.53
N PHE A 198 -6.35 4.42 -4.64
CA PHE A 198 -6.12 4.66 -3.23
C PHE A 198 -5.33 3.50 -2.62
N LYS A 199 -5.77 2.26 -2.89
CA LYS A 199 -5.05 1.06 -2.48
C LYS A 199 -3.66 0.96 -3.12
N ALA A 200 -3.51 1.27 -4.41
CA ALA A 200 -2.22 1.25 -5.10
C ALA A 200 -1.21 2.22 -4.45
N LEU A 201 -1.62 3.44 -4.12
CA LEU A 201 -0.75 4.40 -3.45
C LEU A 201 -0.42 3.99 -2.00
N PHE A 202 -1.37 3.35 -1.31
CA PHE A 202 -1.11 2.73 -0.01
C PHE A 202 0.00 1.68 -0.09
N ILE A 203 -0.11 0.76 -1.05
CA ILE A 203 0.90 -0.26 -1.36
C ILE A 203 2.25 0.42 -1.62
N MET A 204 2.30 1.39 -2.53
CA MET A 204 3.52 2.09 -2.90
C MET A 204 4.27 2.65 -1.68
N HIS A 205 3.57 3.38 -0.81
CA HIS A 205 4.17 3.99 0.37
C HIS A 205 4.55 2.96 1.44
N THR A 206 3.72 1.94 1.67
CA THR A 206 4.06 0.87 2.61
C THR A 206 5.29 0.10 2.16
N TYR A 207 5.39 -0.26 0.87
CA TYR A 207 6.58 -0.93 0.35
C TYR A 207 7.82 -0.05 0.43
N THR A 208 7.70 1.25 0.20
CA THR A 208 8.82 2.20 0.38
C THR A 208 9.36 2.16 1.82
N VAL A 209 8.48 2.10 2.81
CA VAL A 209 8.89 1.94 4.22
C VAL A 209 9.55 0.58 4.42
N GLU A 210 8.96 -0.50 3.90
CA GLU A 210 9.45 -1.87 4.07
C GLU A 210 10.88 -2.07 3.56
N ILE A 211 11.17 -1.58 2.35
CA ILE A 211 12.47 -1.80 1.70
C ILE A 211 13.56 -0.85 2.20
N HIS A 212 13.22 0.33 2.69
CA HIS A 212 14.23 1.32 3.09
C HIS A 212 14.48 1.35 4.58
N ARG A 213 13.53 0.92 5.41
CA ARG A 213 13.73 0.92 6.85
C ARG A 213 14.98 0.14 7.26
N PRO A 214 15.31 -1.03 6.67
CA PRO A 214 16.50 -1.79 7.06
C PRO A 214 17.84 -1.09 6.83
N LEU A 215 17.90 -0.15 5.88
CA LEU A 215 19.09 0.66 5.56
C LEU A 215 19.08 2.06 6.21
N SER A 216 17.98 2.41 6.89
CA SER A 216 17.75 3.72 7.48
C SER A 216 18.30 3.82 8.90
N THR A 217 18.31 5.04 9.44
CA THR A 217 18.59 5.34 10.85
C THR A 217 17.37 5.15 11.78
N LEU A 218 16.23 4.66 11.27
CA LEU A 218 15.04 4.36 12.07
C LEU A 218 15.25 3.08 12.90
N ALA A 219 15.83 3.24 14.09
CA ALA A 219 16.08 2.14 15.00
C ALA A 219 14.82 1.30 15.30
N SER A 220 14.98 -0.02 15.45
CA SER A 220 13.91 -0.91 15.88
C SER A 220 13.96 -1.13 17.39
N SER A 221 12.78 -1.21 18.03
CA SER A 221 12.65 -1.72 19.39
C SER A 221 12.25 -3.20 19.38
N PRO A 222 12.75 -4.05 20.30
CA PRO A 222 12.35 -5.46 20.40
C PRO A 222 10.84 -5.67 20.53
N ILE A 223 10.11 -4.72 21.12
CA ILE A 223 8.64 -4.79 21.26
C ILE A 223 7.91 -4.86 19.92
N GLU A 224 8.53 -4.39 18.83
CA GLU A 224 7.95 -4.43 17.49
C GLU A 224 7.69 -5.86 17.03
N ALA A 225 8.46 -6.85 17.51
CA ALA A 225 8.29 -8.26 17.18
C ALA A 225 6.96 -8.87 17.67
N VAL A 226 6.20 -8.15 18.51
CA VAL A 226 4.88 -8.59 18.98
C VAL A 226 3.86 -8.66 17.85
N THR A 227 4.06 -7.92 16.75
CA THR A 227 3.13 -7.91 15.62
C THR A 227 3.78 -8.42 14.34
N ARG A 228 3.00 -9.19 13.57
CA ARG A 228 3.43 -9.71 12.26
C ARG A 228 3.57 -8.62 11.21
N CYS A 229 2.83 -7.52 11.38
CA CYS A 229 2.84 -6.41 10.43
C CYS A 229 4.03 -5.45 10.64
N ALA A 230 4.96 -5.76 11.56
CA ALA A 230 6.12 -4.93 11.79
C ALA A 230 7.00 -4.89 10.53
N PRO A 231 7.45 -3.70 10.10
CA PRO A 231 8.41 -3.64 9.01
C PRO A 231 9.72 -4.26 9.46
N LEU A 232 10.47 -4.82 8.51
CA LEU A 232 11.77 -5.42 8.77
C LEU A 232 12.65 -4.50 9.63
N ALA A 233 13.19 -5.06 10.70
CA ALA A 233 14.11 -4.33 11.57
C ALA A 233 15.40 -4.00 10.81
N PRO A 234 16.06 -2.87 11.12
CA PRO A 234 17.43 -2.63 10.70
C PRO A 234 18.32 -3.82 11.07
N SER A 235 18.98 -4.39 10.07
CA SER A 235 19.94 -5.46 10.28
C SER A 235 21.31 -4.85 10.54
N GLU A 236 21.97 -5.23 11.63
CA GLU A 236 23.36 -4.82 11.91
C GLU A 236 24.31 -5.17 10.75
N HIS A 237 23.99 -6.21 9.98
CA HIS A 237 24.75 -6.61 8.79
C HIS A 237 24.53 -5.69 7.58
N LEU A 238 23.36 -5.03 7.50
CA LEU A 238 22.99 -4.11 6.42
C LEU A 238 23.31 -2.66 6.75
N GLN A 239 23.56 -2.34 8.03
CA GLN A 239 23.92 -0.99 8.46
C GLN A 239 25.28 -0.58 7.90
N GLU A 240 25.27 0.53 7.17
CA GLU A 240 26.46 1.07 6.51
C GLU A 240 27.33 1.88 7.47
N SER A 241 28.62 1.98 7.16
CA SER A 241 29.48 3.04 7.70
C SER A 241 29.25 4.40 7.04
N ASP A 242 28.60 4.43 5.86
CA ASP A 242 28.24 5.66 5.15
C ASP A 242 26.95 6.26 5.71
N LYS A 243 27.13 7.29 6.53
CA LYS A 243 26.05 8.03 7.18
C LYS A 243 25.11 8.71 6.17
N ALA A 244 25.64 9.21 5.04
CA ALA A 244 24.83 9.95 4.07
C ALA A 244 23.85 9.02 3.34
N ALA A 245 24.28 7.80 3.02
CA ALA A 245 23.42 6.78 2.42
C ALA A 245 22.26 6.39 3.36
N SER A 246 22.54 6.13 4.64
CA SER A 246 21.50 5.83 5.63
C SER A 246 20.53 7.00 5.86
N GLU A 247 21.01 8.25 5.83
CA GLU A 247 20.16 9.43 5.92
C GLU A 247 19.19 9.53 4.73
N LEU A 248 19.64 9.20 3.51
CA LEU A 248 18.76 9.16 2.34
C LEU A 248 17.62 8.14 2.50
N HIS A 249 17.92 6.94 3.00
CA HIS A 249 16.90 5.93 3.29
C HIS A 249 15.91 6.40 4.36
N THR A 250 16.40 7.05 5.41
CA THR A 250 15.54 7.68 6.43
C THR A 250 14.60 8.71 5.83
N VAL A 251 15.08 9.60 4.95
CA VAL A 251 14.25 10.62 4.30
C VAL A 251 13.16 9.96 3.45
N LYS A 252 13.47 8.89 2.71
CA LYS A 252 12.48 8.14 1.92
C LYS A 252 11.40 7.52 2.82
N CYS A 253 11.76 6.90 3.93
CA CYS A 253 10.79 6.36 4.89
C CYS A 253 9.88 7.46 5.46
N LEU A 254 10.45 8.59 5.91
CA LEU A 254 9.68 9.71 6.47
C LEU A 254 8.72 10.32 5.44
N SER A 255 9.16 10.48 4.20
CA SER A 255 8.31 10.96 3.11
C SER A 255 7.16 9.99 2.81
N ALA A 256 7.43 8.69 2.79
CA ALA A 256 6.39 7.68 2.60
C ALA A 256 5.36 7.65 3.74
N ILE A 257 5.83 7.76 4.99
CA ILE A 257 4.96 7.89 6.18
C ILE A 257 4.05 9.11 6.05
N GLU A 258 4.62 10.26 5.67
CA GLU A 258 3.87 11.51 5.52
C GLU A 258 2.81 11.41 4.42
N ASN A 259 3.17 10.90 3.25
CA ASN A 259 2.25 10.75 2.13
C ASN A 259 1.12 9.75 2.42
N LEU A 260 1.40 8.63 3.10
CA LEU A 260 0.35 7.73 3.56
C LEU A 260 -0.58 8.42 4.58
N GLY A 261 -0.03 9.28 5.43
CA GLY A 261 -0.81 10.15 6.32
C GLY A 261 -1.78 11.06 5.56
N HIS A 262 -1.35 11.66 4.45
CA HIS A 262 -2.23 12.48 3.58
C HIS A 262 -3.33 11.65 2.91
N LEU A 263 -3.06 10.40 2.54
CA LEU A 263 -4.10 9.51 2.03
C LEU A 263 -5.17 9.26 3.10
N LEU A 264 -4.76 9.08 4.35
CA LEU A 264 -5.68 8.85 5.48
C LEU A 264 -6.57 10.04 5.83
N THR A 265 -6.24 11.25 5.39
CA THR A 265 -7.08 12.44 5.61
C THR A 265 -8.13 12.65 4.52
N LEU A 266 -8.10 11.85 3.44
CA LEU A 266 -9.11 11.93 2.39
C LEU A 266 -10.49 11.50 2.92
N PRO A 267 -11.58 12.12 2.43
CA PRO A 267 -12.95 11.83 2.86
C PRO A 267 -13.47 10.51 2.26
N THR A 268 -12.78 9.41 2.56
CA THR A 268 -13.14 8.06 2.10
C THR A 268 -14.09 7.38 3.07
N ASN A 269 -14.91 6.47 2.56
CA ASN A 269 -15.64 5.57 3.42
C ASN A 269 -14.71 4.45 3.89
N LEU A 270 -14.04 4.66 5.02
CA LEU A 270 -13.12 3.67 5.62
C LEU A 270 -13.76 2.29 5.82
N ASN A 271 -15.10 2.22 5.87
CA ASN A 271 -15.84 0.98 6.00
C ASN A 271 -15.91 0.13 4.72
N ALA A 272 -15.67 0.73 3.55
CA ALA A 272 -15.62 0.03 2.28
C ALA A 272 -14.21 -0.51 1.96
N HIS A 273 -13.22 -0.16 2.76
CA HIS A 273 -11.83 -0.49 2.50
C HIS A 273 -11.50 -1.97 2.73
N SER A 274 -10.54 -2.45 1.96
CA SER A 274 -10.00 -3.79 2.14
C SER A 274 -9.37 -3.95 3.54
N PRO A 275 -9.61 -5.08 4.24
CA PRO A 275 -9.00 -5.32 5.55
C PRO A 275 -7.46 -5.36 5.49
N PHE A 276 -6.86 -5.62 4.31
CA PHE A 276 -5.40 -5.54 4.10
C PHE A 276 -4.78 -4.17 4.38
N LEU A 277 -5.56 -3.08 4.36
CA LEU A 277 -5.05 -1.77 4.79
C LEU A 277 -4.65 -1.76 6.26
N ILE A 278 -5.22 -2.63 7.10
CA ILE A 278 -4.85 -2.73 8.52
C ILE A 278 -3.36 -3.11 8.66
N CYS A 279 -2.87 -4.06 7.88
CA CYS A 279 -1.46 -4.45 7.88
C CYS A 279 -0.56 -3.29 7.43
N MET A 280 -0.95 -2.59 6.36
CA MET A 280 -0.21 -1.46 5.80
C MET A 280 -0.10 -0.29 6.80
N ILE A 281 -1.22 0.07 7.42
CA ILE A 281 -1.26 1.14 8.42
C ILE A 281 -0.45 0.74 9.65
N ALA A 282 -0.56 -0.51 10.09
CA ALA A 282 0.23 -1.03 11.21
C ALA A 282 1.74 -0.93 10.94
N ASN A 283 2.18 -1.38 9.76
CA ASN A 283 3.57 -1.33 9.33
C ASN A 283 4.12 0.11 9.36
N VAL A 284 3.46 1.03 8.66
CA VAL A 284 3.90 2.42 8.58
C VAL A 284 3.81 3.13 9.93
N THR A 285 2.81 2.79 10.76
CA THR A 285 2.71 3.34 12.12
C THR A 285 3.89 2.93 12.99
N ILE A 286 4.39 1.70 12.89
CA ILE A 286 5.56 1.25 13.68
C ILE A 286 6.81 2.01 13.26
N ALA A 287 7.04 2.16 11.95
CA ALA A 287 8.15 2.99 11.45
C ALA A 287 8.02 4.45 11.92
N HIS A 288 6.80 4.99 11.96
CA HIS A 288 6.55 6.35 12.43
C HIS A 288 6.75 6.52 13.95
N LEU A 289 6.40 5.50 14.75
CA LEU A 289 6.69 5.48 16.19
C LEU A 289 8.20 5.51 16.45
N SER A 290 8.97 4.70 15.70
CA SER A 290 10.43 4.75 15.74
C SER A 290 10.97 6.14 15.40
N ALA A 291 10.48 6.76 14.32
CA ALA A 291 10.87 8.12 13.94
C ALA A 291 10.62 9.13 15.07
N CYS A 292 9.44 9.05 15.72
CA CYS A 292 9.08 9.92 16.84
C CYS A 292 10.00 9.75 18.05
N ARG A 293 10.54 8.55 18.27
CA ARG A 293 11.39 8.27 19.44
C ARG A 293 12.84 8.68 19.24
N TYR A 294 13.38 8.46 18.03
CA TYR A 294 14.81 8.51 17.78
C TYR A 294 15.26 9.69 16.90
N ILE A 295 14.37 10.25 16.07
CA ILE A 295 14.75 11.23 15.05
C ILE A 295 14.06 12.58 15.26
N LEU A 296 12.75 12.57 15.51
CA LEU A 296 11.94 13.79 15.52
C LEU A 296 12.00 14.49 16.87
N GLN A 297 12.07 15.82 16.84
CA GLN A 297 12.12 16.68 18.02
C GLN A 297 11.25 17.93 17.82
N GLY A 298 10.95 18.64 18.91
CA GLY A 298 10.23 19.92 18.88
C GLY A 298 8.86 19.84 18.20
N GLU A 299 8.56 20.82 17.35
CA GLU A 299 7.28 20.93 16.63
C GLU A 299 7.02 19.74 15.70
N ARG A 300 8.05 19.23 15.01
CA ARG A 300 7.93 18.06 14.12
C ARG A 300 7.46 16.82 14.88
N LEU A 301 7.89 16.65 16.13
CA LEU A 301 7.42 15.58 17.00
C LEU A 301 5.96 15.79 17.41
N ALA A 302 5.56 17.02 17.74
CA ALA A 302 4.17 17.34 18.08
C ALA A 302 3.21 17.03 16.92
N THR A 303 3.52 17.50 15.71
CA THR A 303 2.73 17.20 14.50
C THR A 303 2.71 15.71 14.19
N SER A 304 3.84 15.02 14.37
CA SER A 304 3.90 13.57 14.16
C SER A 304 3.05 12.79 15.15
N ARG A 305 2.92 13.26 16.41
CA ARG A 305 1.99 12.66 17.37
C ARG A 305 0.53 12.83 16.97
N GLU A 306 0.14 13.93 16.32
CA GLU A 306 -1.21 14.06 15.76
C GLU A 306 -1.43 13.06 14.61
N LYS A 307 -0.44 12.88 13.74
CA LYS A 307 -0.49 11.87 12.68
C LYS A 307 -0.58 10.43 13.25
N ILE A 308 0.12 10.11 14.33
CA ILE A 308 -0.05 8.82 15.04
C ILE A 308 -1.46 8.67 15.62
N ARG A 309 -2.07 9.76 16.14
CA ARG A 309 -3.47 9.72 16.59
C ARG A 309 -4.42 9.44 15.44
N LEU A 310 -4.17 10.02 14.26
CA LEU A 310 -4.92 9.71 13.04
C LEU A 310 -4.80 8.23 12.68
N THR A 311 -3.59 7.67 12.57
CA THR A 311 -3.42 6.24 12.20
C THR A 311 -4.07 5.30 13.22
N MET A 312 -3.90 5.56 14.52
CA MET A 312 -4.55 4.79 15.58
C MET A 312 -6.07 4.94 15.56
N GLY A 313 -6.59 6.14 15.27
CA GLY A 313 -8.00 6.42 15.06
C GLY A 313 -8.57 5.62 13.89
N THR A 314 -7.87 5.61 12.76
CA THR A 314 -8.24 4.82 11.58
C THR A 314 -8.22 3.32 11.88
N LEU A 315 -7.16 2.79 12.51
CA LEU A 315 -7.13 1.38 12.94
C LEU A 315 -8.28 1.06 13.90
N LYS A 316 -8.67 2.01 14.77
CA LYS A 316 -9.83 1.86 15.66
C LYS A 316 -11.15 1.83 14.90
N ILE A 317 -11.29 2.54 13.78
CA ILE A 317 -12.47 2.52 12.90
C ILE A 317 -12.49 1.23 12.07
N LEU A 318 -11.38 0.90 11.40
CA LEU A 318 -11.27 -0.30 10.57
C LEU A 318 -11.49 -1.58 11.38
N LYS A 319 -11.06 -1.60 12.65
CA LYS A 319 -11.39 -2.73 13.52
C LYS A 319 -12.85 -2.71 14.00
N ARG A 320 -13.69 -1.68 13.84
CA ARG A 320 -15.09 -1.68 14.35
C ARG A 320 -15.96 -2.74 13.66
N PHE A 321 -15.51 -3.29 12.54
CA PHE A 321 -15.94 -4.59 12.02
C PHE A 321 -15.51 -5.79 12.89
N SER A 322 -15.10 -5.56 14.15
CA SER A 322 -14.49 -6.49 15.09
C SER A 322 -15.36 -7.66 15.52
N GLU A 323 -16.64 -7.67 15.15
CA GLU A 323 -17.45 -8.89 15.25
C GLU A 323 -16.93 -9.95 14.26
N HIS A 324 -16.33 -9.53 13.14
CA HIS A 324 -15.92 -10.40 12.05
C HIS A 324 -14.38 -10.47 11.88
N TRP A 325 -13.66 -9.35 12.04
CA TRP A 325 -12.20 -9.31 11.80
C TRP A 325 -11.36 -9.36 13.08
N ILE A 326 -11.25 -10.55 13.67
CA ILE A 326 -10.50 -10.79 14.92
C ILE A 326 -9.02 -10.38 14.77
N LEU A 327 -8.41 -10.63 13.62
CA LEU A 327 -7.01 -10.26 13.38
C LEU A 327 -6.82 -8.74 13.44
N GLY A 328 -7.73 -7.96 12.86
CA GLY A 328 -7.66 -6.49 12.93
C GLY A 328 -7.75 -5.94 14.36
N LYS A 329 -8.59 -6.56 15.21
CA LYS A 329 -8.67 -6.22 16.64
C LYS A 329 -7.37 -6.53 17.38
N ARG A 330 -6.74 -7.65 17.05
CA ARG A 330 -5.44 -8.04 17.58
C ARG A 330 -4.36 -7.05 17.15
N THR A 331 -4.23 -6.76 15.86
CA THR A 331 -3.24 -5.80 15.33
C THR A 331 -3.38 -4.44 16.02
N TYR A 332 -4.60 -3.88 16.14
CA TYR A 332 -4.78 -2.61 16.87
C TYR A 332 -4.25 -2.65 18.31
N ARG A 333 -4.45 -3.77 19.02
CA ARG A 333 -3.96 -3.92 20.40
C ARG A 333 -2.44 -4.00 20.44
N GLU A 334 -1.83 -4.72 19.51
CA GLU A 334 -0.38 -4.85 19.37
C GLU A 334 0.27 -3.50 19.09
N ILE A 335 -0.23 -2.74 18.12
CA ILE A 335 0.27 -1.38 17.84
C ILE A 335 0.09 -0.48 19.06
N GLY A 336 -1.01 -0.61 19.80
CA GLY A 336 -1.21 0.11 21.05
C GLY A 336 -0.18 -0.25 22.15
N MET A 337 0.28 -1.51 22.21
CA MET A 337 1.36 -1.93 23.12
C MET A 337 2.69 -1.29 22.71
N ILE A 338 3.06 -1.42 21.43
CA ILE A 338 4.29 -0.83 20.86
C ILE A 338 4.32 0.68 21.09
N ALA A 339 3.21 1.39 20.81
CA ALA A 339 3.13 2.83 20.98
C ALA A 339 3.35 3.28 22.43
N ARG A 340 2.83 2.55 23.42
CA ARG A 340 3.00 2.89 24.84
C ARG A 340 4.44 2.72 25.33
N GLU A 341 5.15 1.76 24.75
CA GLU A 341 6.53 1.48 25.10
C GLU A 341 7.50 2.43 24.38
N ILE A 342 7.31 2.63 23.07
CA ILE A 342 8.18 3.49 22.25
C ILE A 342 7.96 4.96 22.56
N LEU A 343 6.72 5.41 22.75
CA LEU A 343 6.42 6.76 23.22
C LEU A 343 6.16 6.66 24.71
N PRO A 344 7.19 6.73 25.58
CA PRO A 344 6.94 6.75 27.02
C PRO A 344 5.90 7.84 27.28
N LEU A 345 4.81 7.44 27.95
CA LEU A 345 3.85 8.36 28.53
C LEU A 345 4.61 9.13 29.60
N THR A 346 5.39 10.11 29.19
CA THR A 346 5.90 11.13 30.06
C THR A 346 4.68 11.94 30.47
N ALA A 347 4.03 11.48 31.53
CA ALA A 347 3.42 12.37 32.48
C ALA A 347 4.56 13.24 33.04
N VAL A 348 4.94 14.26 32.26
CA VAL A 348 5.67 15.38 32.82
C VAL A 348 4.66 16.06 33.74
N SER A 349 4.63 15.65 35.01
CA SER A 349 4.25 16.58 36.06
C SER A 349 5.21 17.75 35.92
N ALA A 350 4.74 18.80 35.25
CA ALA A 350 5.42 20.08 35.20
C ALA A 350 5.34 20.69 36.60
N THR A 351 6.18 20.22 37.52
CA THR A 351 6.67 21.09 38.59
C THR A 351 7.61 22.08 37.93
N VAL A 352 7.08 23.26 37.63
CA VAL A 352 7.82 24.44 37.18
C VAL A 352 8.72 24.91 38.33
N PRO A 353 10.05 24.92 38.21
CA PRO A 353 10.89 25.82 38.97
C PRO A 353 10.96 27.15 38.22
N ALA A 354 10.72 28.23 38.95
CA ALA A 354 10.71 29.59 38.46
C ALA A 354 12.06 30.00 37.84
N ASN A 355 11.95 30.76 36.74
CA ASN A 355 12.86 31.79 36.24
C ASN A 355 14.35 31.45 36.09
N THR A 356 14.80 31.46 34.84
CA THR A 356 16.08 32.10 34.51
C THR A 356 16.07 32.59 33.07
N ASN A 357 16.18 33.92 32.93
CA ASN A 357 16.40 34.63 31.67
C ASN A 357 17.64 34.10 30.96
N LEU A 358 17.51 33.71 29.70
CA LEU A 358 18.66 33.59 28.79
C LEU A 358 18.25 34.00 27.36
N SER A 359 19.10 34.84 26.79
CA SER A 359 18.96 35.63 25.57
C SER A 359 18.99 34.80 24.29
N GLN A 360 18.26 35.27 23.26
CA GLN A 360 18.32 34.74 21.89
C GLN A 360 19.68 35.01 21.22
N PRO A 361 20.16 34.08 20.37
CA PRO A 361 21.01 34.41 19.24
C PRO A 361 20.33 34.14 17.89
N ASP A 362 20.72 34.96 16.91
CA ASP A 362 20.17 35.13 15.56
C ASP A 362 20.28 33.89 14.63
N GLU A 363 19.27 33.71 13.78
CA GLU A 363 19.24 32.79 12.62
C GLU A 363 19.98 33.38 11.41
N PRO A 364 20.69 32.56 10.60
CA PRO A 364 20.94 32.86 9.20
C PRO A 364 19.92 32.18 8.27
N LEU A 365 19.22 33.01 7.48
CA LEU A 365 18.34 32.65 6.38
C LEU A 365 19.04 31.78 5.30
N MET A 366 18.40 30.67 4.91
CA MET A 366 18.48 30.15 3.53
C MET A 366 17.07 29.80 3.04
N ASN A 367 16.51 30.70 2.23
CA ASN A 367 15.28 30.47 1.46
C ASN A 367 15.59 29.62 0.23
N PHE A 368 14.91 28.48 0.08
CA PHE A 368 14.68 27.86 -1.23
C PHE A 368 13.18 27.86 -1.50
N ASP A 369 12.77 28.81 -2.34
CA ASP A 369 11.40 29.01 -2.80
C ASP A 369 11.14 28.10 -4.01
N PHE A 370 10.29 27.08 -3.87
CA PHE A 370 9.71 26.33 -4.99
C PHE A 370 8.21 26.62 -5.03
N SER A 371 7.86 27.78 -5.56
CA SER A 371 6.49 28.15 -5.90
C SER A 371 6.41 28.47 -7.39
N ALA A 372 5.99 27.49 -8.19
CA ALA A 372 5.40 27.73 -9.50
C ALA A 372 3.87 27.60 -9.35
N PRO A 373 3.07 28.50 -9.96
CA PRO A 373 1.65 28.61 -9.67
C PRO A 373 0.86 27.53 -10.42
N SER A 374 0.05 26.76 -9.70
CA SER A 374 -1.04 25.99 -10.30
C SER A 374 -2.33 26.80 -10.16
N ASP A 375 -2.89 27.18 -11.30
CA ASP A 375 -4.20 27.82 -11.41
C ASP A 375 -5.28 27.01 -10.66
N ASP A 376 -5.86 27.62 -9.63
CA ASP A 376 -6.94 27.05 -8.83
C ASP A 376 -8.30 27.32 -9.53
N PRO A 377 -9.02 26.30 -10.01
CA PRO A 377 -10.31 26.48 -10.70
C PRO A 377 -11.42 26.97 -9.76
N PHE A 378 -11.22 26.99 -8.45
CA PHE A 378 -12.26 27.30 -7.47
C PHE A 378 -12.42 28.80 -7.17
N SER A 379 -11.49 29.68 -7.58
CA SER A 379 -11.64 31.12 -7.34
C SER A 379 -12.69 31.80 -8.23
N ASN A 380 -13.07 31.18 -9.35
CA ASN A 380 -13.98 31.78 -10.34
C ASN A 380 -15.47 31.52 -10.06
N ILE A 381 -15.79 30.56 -9.19
CA ILE A 381 -17.19 30.25 -8.85
C ILE A 381 -17.73 31.25 -7.81
N ILE A 382 -16.89 31.74 -6.89
CA ILE A 382 -17.31 32.70 -5.86
C ILE A 382 -17.53 34.12 -6.45
N LYS A 383 -16.82 34.49 -7.52
CA LYS A 383 -17.00 35.78 -8.20
C LYS A 383 -18.25 35.87 -9.07
N THR A 384 -18.79 34.74 -9.52
CA THR A 384 -19.97 34.72 -10.41
C THR A 384 -21.28 34.79 -9.63
N ILE A 385 -21.30 34.37 -8.36
CA ILE A 385 -22.51 34.40 -7.51
C ILE A 385 -22.74 35.79 -6.86
N GLN A 386 -21.72 36.65 -6.81
CA GLN A 386 -21.85 38.03 -6.29
C GLN A 386 -22.23 39.07 -7.37
N ALA A 387 -22.35 38.68 -8.64
CA ALA A 387 -22.66 39.59 -9.76
C ALA A 387 -24.10 39.45 -10.30
N SER A 388 -24.96 38.66 -9.65
CA SER A 388 -26.35 38.46 -10.05
C SER A 388 -27.34 38.72 -8.89
N SER A 389 -27.11 39.81 -8.16
CA SER A 389 -28.16 40.57 -7.47
C SER A 389 -28.80 41.56 -8.43
#